data_AF-A0A2B2B808-F1
#
_entry.id   AF-A0A2B2B808-F1
#
_cell.length_a   1.000
_cell.length_b   1.000
_cell.length_c   1.000
_cell.angle_alpha   90.00
_cell.angle_beta   90.00
_cell.angle_gamma   90.00
#
_symmetry.space_group_name_H-M   'P 1'
#
loop_
_entity.id
_entity.type
_entity.pdbx_description
1 polymer ?
#
loop_
_entity_poly.entity_id
_entity_poly.type
_entity_poly.pdbx_seq_one_letter_code
_entity_poly.pdbx_strand_id
1 'polypeptide(L)'
;MFLATLLATYLDLYLVGKGIYKFPMRPIPNVFSINIGFTLVVIPVFIVVFLRVMDRLNKWGKAGVILFISLLMPIFERFAELLGWFEHAENWKHLYSFFGYLLFLAFIYSFYTWMAKRKD
;
A
#
# COMPACT_ATOMS: atom_id res chain seq x y z
N MET A 1 0.86 -3.40 -11.65
CA MET A 1 1.36 -4.43 -10.71
C MET A 1 2.83 -4.18 -10.37
N PHE A 2 3.79 -4.45 -11.27
CA PHE A 2 5.23 -4.32 -10.96
C PHE A 2 5.66 -2.98 -10.35
N LEU A 3 5.24 -1.85 -10.94
CA LEU A 3 5.55 -0.52 -10.39
C LEU A 3 5.07 -0.37 -8.94
N ALA A 4 3.83 -0.78 -8.66
CA ALA A 4 3.24 -0.68 -7.32
C ALA A 4 3.99 -1.54 -6.31
N THR A 5 4.33 -2.77 -6.69
CA THR A 5 5.09 -3.70 -5.85
C THR A 5 6.49 -3.16 -5.55
N LEU A 6 7.22 -2.68 -6.55
CA LEU A 6 8.55 -2.09 -6.35
C LEU A 6 8.45 -0.85 -5.45
N LEU A 7 7.54 0.06 -5.76
CA LEU A 7 7.36 1.29 -4.99
C LEU A 7 7.03 1.00 -3.52
N ALA A 8 6.06 0.11 -3.27
CA ALA A 8 5.70 -0.31 -1.92
C ALA A 8 6.88 -0.99 -1.19
N THR A 9 7.60 -1.88 -1.88
CA THR A 9 8.76 -2.58 -1.29
C THR A 9 9.87 -1.62 -0.88
N TYR A 10 10.22 -0.65 -1.75
CA TYR A 10 11.25 0.33 -1.43
C TYR A 10 10.80 1.31 -0.34
N LEU A 11 9.52 1.66 -0.31
CA LEU A 11 8.97 2.48 0.77
C LEU A 11 9.03 1.74 2.11
N ASP A 12 8.65 0.46 2.14
CA ASP A 12 8.78 -0.40 3.32
C ASP A 12 10.24 -0.48 3.79
N LEU A 13 11.19 -0.74 2.88
CA LEU A 13 12.61 -0.80 3.21
C LEU A 13 13.11 0.52 3.81
N TYR A 14 12.69 1.65 3.24
CA TYR A 14 13.08 2.97 3.72
C TYR A 14 12.50 3.27 5.10
N LEU A 15 11.20 3.08 5.30
CA LEU A 15 10.51 3.42 6.54
C LEU A 15 10.91 2.48 7.69
N VAL A 16 11.05 1.18 7.42
CA VAL A 16 11.59 0.22 8.38
C VAL A 16 13.06 0.53 8.71
N GLY A 17 13.87 0.87 7.71
CA GLY A 17 15.27 1.28 7.91
C GLY A 17 15.41 2.56 8.75
N LYS A 18 14.40 3.44 8.73
CA LYS A 18 14.31 4.63 9.58
C LYS A 18 13.68 4.37 10.95
N GLY A 19 13.26 3.14 11.24
CA GLY A 19 12.61 2.77 12.49
C GLY A 19 11.21 3.38 12.67
N ILE A 20 10.56 3.81 11.58
CA ILE A 20 9.20 4.39 11.62
C ILE A 20 8.17 3.31 11.97
N TYR A 21 8.41 2.08 11.52
CA TYR A 21 7.71 0.88 11.94
C TYR A 21 8.55 -0.36 11.71
N LYS A 22 8.07 -1.50 12.19
CA LYS A 22 8.63 -2.83 11.92
C LYS A 22 7.51 -3.84 11.72
N PHE A 23 7.87 -4.97 11.10
CA PHE A 23 7.01 -6.14 10.98
C PHE A 23 7.51 -7.24 11.95
N PRO A 24 6.93 -7.39 13.15
CA PRO A 24 7.38 -8.39 14.11
C PRO A 24 7.19 -9.82 13.57
N MET A 25 6.02 -10.09 13.00
CA MET A 25 5.70 -11.36 12.35
C MET A 25 5.97 -11.26 10.84
N ARG A 26 7.18 -11.66 10.41
CA ARG A 26 7.60 -11.65 9.00
C ARG A 26 8.34 -12.92 8.58
N PRO A 27 8.24 -13.34 7.30
CA PRO A 27 9.01 -14.47 6.78
C PRO A 27 10.51 -14.20 6.80
N ILE A 28 11.30 -15.20 7.20
CA ILE A 28 12.79 -15.18 7.15
C ILE A 28 13.38 -13.90 7.77
N PRO A 29 13.10 -13.62 9.06
CA PRO A 29 13.43 -12.34 9.71
C PRO A 29 14.93 -12.07 9.83
N ASN A 30 15.77 -13.11 9.70
CA ASN A 30 17.24 -13.03 9.70
C ASN A 30 17.81 -12.44 8.41
N VAL A 31 17.03 -12.41 7.33
CA VAL A 31 17.45 -11.92 6.01
C VAL A 31 16.71 -10.64 5.64
N PHE A 32 15.39 -10.62 5.84
CA PHE A 32 14.56 -9.48 5.47
C PHE A 32 14.09 -8.72 6.70
N SER A 33 14.26 -7.39 6.69
CA SER A 33 13.71 -6.48 7.69
C SER A 33 12.22 -6.20 7.48
N ILE A 34 11.73 -6.35 6.24
CA ILE A 34 10.35 -6.14 5.82
C ILE A 34 9.59 -7.47 5.67
N ASN A 35 8.26 -7.42 5.61
CA ASN A 35 7.46 -8.60 5.31
C ASN A 35 7.39 -8.84 3.79
N ILE A 36 8.29 -9.68 3.28
CA ILE A 36 8.34 -10.02 1.84
C ILE A 36 7.07 -10.73 1.32
N GLY A 37 6.32 -11.43 2.18
CA GLY A 37 5.05 -12.03 1.79
C GLY A 37 3.99 -10.97 1.51
N PHE A 38 3.96 -9.92 2.34
CA PHE A 38 3.09 -8.77 2.12
C PHE A 38 3.44 -8.06 0.80
N THR A 39 4.72 -7.76 0.57
CA THR A 39 5.13 -7.01 -0.63
C THR A 39 5.02 -7.83 -1.91
N LEU A 40 5.37 -9.12 -1.90
CA LEU A 40 5.41 -9.97 -3.10
C LEU A 40 4.10 -10.70 -3.42
N VAL A 41 3.14 -10.74 -2.49
CA VAL A 41 1.85 -11.43 -2.69
C VAL A 41 0.69 -10.49 -2.47
N VAL A 42 0.57 -9.91 -1.26
CA VAL A 42 -0.59 -9.12 -0.88
C VAL A 42 -0.72 -7.87 -1.75
N ILE A 43 0.36 -7.08 -1.90
CA ILE A 43 0.34 -5.86 -2.73
C ILE A 43 0.02 -6.16 -4.21
N PRO A 44 0.67 -7.11 -4.91
CA PRO A 44 0.32 -7.46 -6.28
C PRO A 44 -1.15 -7.84 -6.46
N VAL A 45 -1.66 -8.74 -5.61
CA VAL A 45 -3.05 -9.20 -5.67
C VAL A 45 -4.00 -8.04 -5.46
N PHE A 46 -3.76 -7.23 -4.43
CA PHE A 46 -4.54 -6.03 -4.13
C PHE A 46 -4.56 -5.06 -5.32
N ILE A 47 -3.41 -4.79 -5.95
CA ILE A 47 -3.32 -3.86 -7.07
C ILE A 47 -4.03 -4.39 -8.32
N VAL A 48 -3.97 -5.69 -8.60
CA VAL A 48 -4.71 -6.29 -9.71
C VAL A 48 -6.23 -6.14 -9.49
N VAL A 49 -6.71 -6.43 -8.28
CA VAL A 49 -8.13 -6.27 -7.94
C VAL A 49 -8.54 -4.79 -8.01
N PHE A 50 -7.75 -3.91 -7.42
CA PHE A 50 -7.98 -2.46 -7.44
C PHE A 50 -8.12 -1.93 -8.87
N LEU A 51 -7.16 -2.20 -9.76
CA LEU A 51 -7.21 -1.71 -11.14
C LEU A 51 -8.42 -2.27 -11.90
N ARG A 52 -8.76 -3.55 -11.71
CA ARG A 52 -9.94 -4.17 -12.34
C ARG A 52 -11.25 -3.54 -11.88
N VAL A 53 -11.35 -3.14 -10.61
CA VAL A 53 -12.50 -2.38 -10.10
C VAL A 53 -12.52 -0.99 -10.74
N MET A 54 -11.38 -0.30 -10.79
CA MET A 54 -11.27 1.05 -11.35
C MET A 54 -11.71 1.12 -12.82
N ASP A 55 -11.43 0.08 -13.62
CA ASP A 55 -11.83 0.04 -15.03
C ASP A 55 -13.36 0.02 -15.25
N ARG A 56 -14.15 -0.36 -14.23
CA ARG A 56 -15.61 -0.43 -14.31
C ARG A 56 -16.31 0.83 -13.80
N LEU A 57 -15.56 1.82 -13.34
CA LEU A 57 -16.10 2.99 -12.65
C LEU A 57 -16.00 4.27 -13.49
N ASN A 58 -16.95 5.17 -13.28
CA ASN A 58 -16.85 6.54 -13.79
C ASN A 58 -15.82 7.36 -12.98
N LYS A 59 -15.53 8.59 -13.41
CA LYS A 59 -14.52 9.45 -12.76
C LYS A 59 -14.77 9.70 -11.27
N TRP A 60 -16.04 9.80 -10.86
CA TRP A 60 -16.42 10.05 -9.46
C TRP A 60 -16.32 8.77 -8.62
N GLY A 61 -16.73 7.63 -9.18
CA GLY A 61 -16.56 6.32 -8.55
C GLY A 61 -15.09 6.00 -8.30
N LYS A 62 -14.22 6.32 -9.27
CA LYS A 62 -12.76 6.18 -9.14
C LYS A 62 -12.20 6.98 -7.97
N ALA A 63 -12.55 8.26 -7.88
CA ALA A 63 -12.15 9.11 -6.76
C ALA A 63 -12.70 8.60 -5.43
N GLY A 64 -13.96 8.16 -5.41
CA GLY A 64 -14.61 7.59 -4.24
C GLY A 64 -13.91 6.33 -3.72
N VAL A 65 -13.54 5.39 -4.60
CA VAL A 65 -12.83 4.16 -4.23
C VAL A 65 -11.44 4.47 -3.67
N ILE A 66 -10.69 5.38 -4.31
CA ILE A 66 -9.38 5.80 -3.82
C ILE A 66 -9.51 6.40 -2.41
N LEU A 67 -10.46 7.31 -2.20
CA LEU A 67 -10.69 7.94 -0.90
C LEU A 67 -11.13 6.90 0.15
N PHE A 68 -12.08 6.04 -0.20
CA PHE A 68 -12.62 5.01 0.69
C PHE A 68 -11.55 4.04 1.18
N ILE A 69 -10.76 3.47 0.27
CA ILE A 69 -9.67 2.56 0.64
C ILE A 69 -8.67 3.31 1.53
N SER A 70 -8.29 4.53 1.16
CA SER A 70 -7.32 5.32 1.94
C SER A 70 -7.80 5.57 3.37
N LEU A 71 -9.10 5.84 3.56
CA LEU A 71 -9.70 6.02 4.90
C LEU A 71 -9.72 4.73 5.72
N LEU A 72 -9.86 3.57 5.08
CA LEU A 72 -9.82 2.29 5.76
C LEU A 72 -8.41 1.88 6.21
N MET A 73 -7.36 2.35 5.53
CA MET A 73 -6.00 1.90 5.83
C MET A 73 -5.50 2.20 7.24
N PRO A 74 -5.69 3.40 7.82
CA PRO A 74 -5.41 3.66 9.23
C PRO A 74 -6.08 2.66 10.19
N ILE A 75 -7.30 2.24 9.87
CA ILE A 75 -8.06 1.28 10.68
C ILE A 75 -7.43 -0.11 10.56
N PHE A 76 -7.14 -0.57 9.33
CA PHE A 76 -6.47 -1.84 9.09
C PHE A 76 -5.09 -1.91 9.74
N GLU A 77 -4.33 -0.81 9.71
CA GLU A 77 -3.05 -0.73 10.40
C GLU A 77 -3.19 -0.90 11.90
N ARG A 78 -4.16 -0.22 12.52
CA ARG A 78 -4.42 -0.39 13.96
C ARG A 78 -4.80 -1.83 14.29
N PHE A 79 -5.60 -2.48 13.44
CA PHE A 79 -5.88 -3.91 13.60
C PHE A 79 -4.61 -4.77 13.44
N ALA A 80 -3.75 -4.48 12.46
CA ALA A 80 -2.49 -5.19 12.25
C ALA A 80 -1.52 -5.03 13.44
N GLU A 81 -1.54 -3.87 14.10
CA GLU A 81 -0.82 -3.65 15.36
C GLU A 81 -1.32 -4.55 16.49
N LEU A 82 -2.63 -4.61 16.68
CA LEU A 82 -3.24 -5.45 17.71
C LEU A 82 -2.97 -6.94 17.48
N LEU A 83 -2.81 -7.36 16.22
CA LEU A 83 -2.44 -8.73 15.85
C LEU A 83 -0.93 -9.01 15.90
N GLY A 84 -0.10 -7.99 16.19
CA GLY A 84 1.37 -8.10 16.21
C GLY A 84 2.02 -8.27 14.84
N TRP A 85 1.28 -8.03 13.76
CA TRP A 85 1.79 -8.07 12.39
C TRP A 85 2.59 -6.82 12.03
N PHE A 86 2.32 -5.73 12.75
CA PHE A 86 2.87 -4.41 12.50
C PHE A 86 3.13 -3.72 13.83
N GLU A 87 4.16 -2.88 13.93
CA GLU A 87 4.39 -2.05 15.11
C GLU A 87 4.99 -0.73 14.67
N HIS A 88 4.25 0.37 14.84
CA HIS A 88 4.73 1.71 14.56
C HIS A 88 5.53 2.29 15.73
N ALA A 89 6.41 3.24 15.43
CA ALA A 89 7.04 4.07 16.45
C ALA A 89 5.99 4.91 17.20
N GLU A 90 6.25 5.22 18.48
CA GLU A 90 5.31 5.93 19.36
C GLU A 90 4.86 7.30 18.83
N ASN A 91 5.68 7.94 18.01
CA ASN A 91 5.40 9.24 17.40
C ASN A 91 4.62 9.15 16.08
N TRP A 92 4.27 7.96 15.61
CA TRP A 92 3.52 7.79 14.38
C TRP A 92 2.08 8.28 14.53
N LYS A 93 1.63 9.05 13.55
CA LYS A 93 0.24 9.46 13.44
C LYS A 93 -0.39 8.67 12.30
N HIS A 94 -1.39 7.85 12.61
CA HIS A 94 -2.12 7.05 11.60
C HIS A 94 -2.73 7.89 10.46
N LEU A 95 -2.88 9.21 10.64
CA LEU A 95 -3.28 10.12 9.57
C LEU A 95 -2.25 10.14 8.41
N TYR A 96 -0.96 9.90 8.68
CA TYR A 96 0.06 9.78 7.64
C TYR A 96 -0.21 8.61 6.71
N SER A 97 -0.72 7.51 7.24
CA SER A 97 -1.12 6.34 6.47
C SER A 97 -2.23 6.68 5.49
N PHE A 98 -3.27 7.39 5.94
CA PHE A 98 -4.34 7.88 5.06
C PHE A 98 -3.76 8.62 3.84
N PHE A 99 -2.90 9.61 4.07
CA PHE A 99 -2.29 10.37 2.98
C PHE A 99 -1.34 9.53 2.12
N GLY A 100 -0.57 8.62 2.73
CA GLY A 100 0.33 7.72 2.03
C GLY A 100 -0.41 6.83 1.03
N TYR A 101 -1.49 6.19 1.46
CA TYR A 101 -2.31 5.34 0.60
C TYR A 101 -3.09 6.16 -0.44
N LEU A 102 -3.55 7.36 -0.09
CA LEU A 102 -4.22 8.26 -1.04
C LEU A 102 -3.28 8.62 -2.20
N LEU A 103 -2.06 9.05 -1.88
CA LEU A 103 -1.04 9.39 -2.87
C LEU A 103 -0.61 8.17 -3.69
N PHE A 104 -0.36 7.04 -3.02
CA PHE A 104 0.06 5.80 -3.68
C PHE A 104 -0.99 5.31 -4.68
N LEU A 105 -2.25 5.18 -4.28
CA LEU A 105 -3.32 4.69 -5.15
C LEU A 105 -3.61 5.65 -6.31
N ALA A 106 -3.63 6.96 -6.04
CA ALA A 106 -3.80 7.98 -7.07
C ALA A 106 -2.65 7.92 -8.10
N PHE A 107 -1.41 7.80 -7.64
CA PHE A 107 -0.23 7.68 -8.51
C PHE A 107 -0.28 6.42 -9.36
N ILE A 108 -0.55 5.26 -8.77
CA ILE A 108 -0.61 3.98 -9.49
C ILE A 108 -1.73 3.96 -10.53
N TYR A 109 -2.91 4.48 -10.20
CA TYR A 109 -4.00 4.59 -11.16
C TYR A 109 -3.69 5.58 -12.29
N SER A 110 -3.08 6.72 -11.97
CA SER A 110 -2.67 7.72 -12.97
C SER A 110 -1.63 7.14 -13.94
N PHE A 111 -0.63 6.44 -13.42
CA PHE A 111 0.37 5.76 -14.24
C PHE A 111 -0.25 4.67 -15.12
N TYR A 112 -1.16 3.86 -14.57
CA TYR A 112 -1.86 2.82 -15.31
C TYR A 112 -2.66 3.40 -16.50
N THR A 113 -3.44 4.46 -16.27
CA THR A 113 -4.22 5.09 -17.34
C THR A 113 -3.34 5.77 -18.38
N TRP A 114 -2.23 6.40 -17.98
CA TRP A 114 -1.25 6.96 -18.89
C TRP A 114 -0.64 5.88 -19.80
N MET A 115 -0.29 4.72 -19.24
CA MET A 115 0.21 3.57 -20.02
C MET A 115 -0.86 2.98 -20.94
N ALA A 116 -2.12 2.91 -20.51
CA ALA A 116 -3.21 2.42 -21.33
C ALA A 116 -3.43 3.31 -22.56
N LYS A 117 -3.45 4.64 -22.38
CA LYS A 117 -3.59 5.61 -23.48
C LYS A 117 -2.47 5.60 -24.51
N ARG A 118 -1.31 5.02 -24.19
CA ARG A 118 -0.18 4.88 -25.12
C ARG A 118 -0.29 3.66 -26.04
N LYS A 119 -1.22 2.74 -25.75
CA LYS A 119 -1.46 1.55 -26.56
C LYS A 119 -2.49 1.79 -27.68
N ASP A 120 -3.23 2.88 -27.58
CA ASP A 120 -4.18 3.38 -28.58
C ASP A 120 -3.49 4.43 -29.47
#